data_AF-A0A385SHR8-F1
#
_entry.id   AF-A0A385SHR8-F1
#
_cell.length_a   1.000
_cell.length_b   1.000
_cell.length_c   1.000
_cell.angle_alpha   90.00
_cell.angle_beta   90.00
_cell.angle_gamma   90.00
#
_symmetry.space_group_name_H-M   'P 1'
#
loop_
_entity.id
_entity.type
_entity.pdbx_description
1 polymer ?
#
loop_
_entity_poly.entity_id
_entity_poly.type
_entity_poly.pdbx_seq_one_letter_code
_entity_poly.pdbx_strand_id
1 'polypeptide(L)'
;MQEHSFVDEVIKGTLKHKGKEYSRTVRKYSWGSTDTIFSRVDHKGTSYYLDVKSRQETMDIPGELKVGLAWISSDGAWKYMIKSLSETLSTPGNKFENCLVIKAEQVTGRDKEKLQTYYIYYVKDIGYVGSKVEQGLMAYLEKWELK
;
A
#
# COMPACT_ATOMS: atom_id res chain seq x y z
N MET A 1 10.83 10.48 15.44
CA MET A 1 9.97 9.34 15.09
C MET A 1 10.89 8.16 14.84
N GLN A 2 10.56 6.97 15.32
CA GLN A 2 11.37 5.79 15.03
C GLN A 2 11.02 5.29 13.63
N GLU A 3 12.02 5.13 12.78
CA GLU A 3 11.86 4.54 11.45
C GLU A 3 11.88 3.02 11.58
N HIS A 4 11.00 2.34 10.86
CA HIS A 4 10.86 0.89 10.98
C HIS A 4 10.97 0.21 9.63
N SER A 5 11.66 -0.93 9.60
CA SER A 5 11.71 -1.76 8.40
C SER A 5 10.55 -2.75 8.38
N PHE A 6 10.27 -3.30 7.20
CA PHE A 6 9.42 -4.48 7.04
C PHE A 6 9.94 -5.41 5.95
N VAL A 7 9.53 -6.68 6.05
CA VAL A 7 9.76 -7.73 5.06
C VAL A 7 8.42 -8.19 4.50
N ASP A 8 8.33 -8.27 3.17
CA ASP A 8 7.17 -8.78 2.46
C ASP A 8 7.44 -10.17 1.87
N GLU A 9 6.58 -11.13 2.22
CA GLU A 9 6.52 -12.45 1.59
C GLU A 9 5.27 -12.55 0.71
N VAL A 10 5.45 -12.53 -0.61
CA VAL A 10 4.36 -12.58 -1.59
C VAL A 10 4.09 -14.01 -2.01
N ILE A 11 2.86 -14.47 -1.82
CA ILE A 11 2.41 -15.83 -2.12
C ILE A 11 1.31 -15.75 -3.18
N LYS A 12 1.56 -16.30 -4.38
CA LYS A 12 0.60 -16.27 -5.50
C LYS A 12 -0.61 -17.18 -5.24
N GLY A 13 -1.81 -16.70 -5.58
CA GLY A 13 -3.04 -17.52 -5.76
C GLY A 13 -3.65 -18.17 -4.51
N THR A 14 -3.82 -17.43 -3.41
CA THR A 14 -4.14 -18.04 -2.11
C THR A 14 -5.56 -17.80 -1.59
N LEU A 15 -6.30 -16.82 -2.13
CA LEU A 15 -7.67 -16.54 -1.70
C LEU A 15 -8.60 -16.36 -2.90
N LYS A 16 -9.70 -17.12 -2.93
CA LYS A 16 -10.83 -16.91 -3.84
C LYS A 16 -11.97 -16.23 -3.09
N HIS A 17 -12.39 -15.05 -3.55
CA HIS A 17 -13.51 -14.31 -2.96
C HIS A 17 -14.38 -13.72 -4.08
N LYS A 18 -15.70 -14.00 -4.06
CA LYS A 18 -16.67 -13.53 -5.06
C LYS A 18 -16.21 -13.75 -6.52
N GLY A 19 -15.64 -14.93 -6.79
CA GLY A 19 -15.15 -15.30 -8.12
C GLY A 19 -13.83 -14.66 -8.56
N LYS A 20 -13.18 -13.88 -7.68
CA LYS A 20 -11.87 -13.25 -7.93
C LYS A 20 -10.79 -13.96 -7.12
N GLU A 21 -9.60 -14.06 -7.71
CA GLU A 21 -8.42 -14.66 -7.08
C GLU A 21 -7.45 -13.56 -6.63
N TYR A 22 -6.92 -13.71 -5.42
CA TYR A 22 -6.03 -12.75 -4.78
C TYR A 22 -4.70 -13.41 -4.43
N SER A 23 -3.62 -12.67 -4.65
CA SER A 23 -2.31 -12.95 -4.04
C SER A 23 -2.36 -12.52 -2.58
N ARG A 24 -1.62 -13.24 -1.74
CA ARG A 24 -1.47 -12.90 -0.32
C ARG A 24 -0.05 -12.43 -0.09
N THR A 25 0.07 -11.25 0.50
CA THR A 25 1.34 -10.74 1.02
C THR A 25 1.29 -10.79 2.53
N VAL A 26 2.28 -11.43 3.15
CA VAL A 26 2.50 -11.38 4.59
C VAL A 26 3.59 -10.36 4.86
N ARG A 27 3.24 -9.27 5.55
CA ARG A 27 4.17 -8.21 5.92
C ARG A 27 4.54 -8.32 7.38
N LYS A 28 5.83 -8.41 7.67
CA LYS A 28 6.37 -8.47 9.04
C LYS A 28 7.14 -7.18 9.31
N TYR A 29 6.73 -6.42 10.32
CA TYR A 29 7.39 -5.17 10.69
C TYR A 29 8.43 -5.38 11.77
N SER A 30 9.45 -4.52 11.79
CA SER A 30 10.54 -4.60 12.77
C SER A 30 10.10 -4.38 14.21
N TRP A 31 8.92 -3.77 14.44
CA TRP A 31 8.31 -3.61 15.76
C TRP A 31 7.47 -4.82 16.21
N GLY A 32 7.44 -5.90 15.43
CA GLY A 32 6.85 -7.18 15.81
C GLY A 32 5.41 -7.41 15.34
N SER A 33 4.72 -6.44 14.72
CA SER A 33 3.40 -6.72 14.13
C SER A 33 3.53 -7.44 12.78
N THR A 34 2.45 -8.14 12.43
CA THR A 34 2.32 -8.82 11.14
C THR A 34 0.98 -8.47 10.51
N ASP A 35 1.00 -8.04 9.26
CA ASP A 35 -0.19 -7.79 8.46
C ASP A 35 -0.31 -8.83 7.35
N THR A 36 -1.55 -9.17 7.00
CA THR A 36 -1.85 -9.99 5.82
C THR A 36 -2.67 -9.16 4.85
N ILE A 37 -2.14 -9.00 3.64
CA ILE A 37 -2.74 -8.21 2.57
C ILE A 37 -3.19 -9.16 1.47
N PHE A 38 -4.42 -9.00 1.00
CA PHE A 38 -4.94 -9.73 -0.15
C PHE A 38 -5.12 -8.76 -1.30
N SER A 39 -4.36 -8.94 -2.37
CA SER A 39 -4.37 -8.04 -3.52
C SER A 39 -4.51 -8.77 -4.84
N ARG A 40 -5.05 -8.08 -5.83
CA ARG A 40 -5.11 -8.56 -7.21
C ARG A 40 -4.96 -7.39 -8.18
N VAL A 41 -4.52 -7.70 -9.38
CA VAL A 41 -4.48 -6.75 -10.49
C VAL A 41 -5.49 -7.21 -11.54
N ASP A 42 -6.30 -6.30 -12.07
CA ASP A 42 -7.21 -6.62 -13.17
C ASP A 42 -6.54 -6.51 -14.55
N HIS A 43 -7.28 -6.82 -15.62
CA HIS A 43 -6.78 -6.77 -16.99
C HIS A 43 -6.43 -5.35 -17.47
N LYS A 44 -6.83 -4.30 -16.75
CA LYS A 44 -6.50 -2.89 -17.04
C LYS A 44 -5.30 -2.40 -16.24
N GLY A 45 -4.67 -3.26 -15.44
CA GLY A 45 -3.56 -2.88 -14.57
C GLY A 45 -4.01 -2.20 -13.27
N THR A 46 -5.31 -2.17 -12.97
CA THR A 46 -5.79 -1.60 -11.69
C THR A 46 -5.51 -2.60 -10.57
N SER A 47 -4.76 -2.15 -9.57
CA SER A 47 -4.53 -2.89 -8.33
C SER A 47 -5.69 -2.69 -7.37
N TYR A 48 -6.11 -3.78 -6.74
CA TYR A 48 -7.14 -3.80 -5.72
C TYR A 48 -6.64 -4.54 -4.49
N TYR A 49 -7.07 -4.10 -3.31
CA TYR A 49 -6.94 -4.87 -2.08
C TYR A 49 -8.32 -5.25 -1.51
N LEU A 50 -8.40 -6.41 -0.86
CA LEU A 50 -9.58 -6.82 -0.12
C LEU A 50 -9.46 -6.35 1.33
N ASP A 51 -10.32 -5.43 1.73
CA ASP A 51 -10.42 -5.00 3.12
C ASP A 51 -11.07 -6.11 3.95
N VAL A 52 -10.34 -6.62 4.94
CA VAL A 52 -10.81 -7.75 5.77
C VAL A 52 -11.88 -7.35 6.78
N LYS A 53 -11.94 -6.08 7.22
CA LYS A 53 -12.95 -5.57 8.17
C LYS A 53 -14.29 -5.40 7.47
N SER A 54 -14.31 -4.80 6.27
CA SER A 54 -15.56 -4.56 5.52
C SER A 54 -15.92 -5.69 4.55
N ARG A 55 -14.98 -6.61 4.25
CA ARG A 55 -15.11 -7.65 3.21
C ARG A 55 -15.43 -7.08 1.84
N GLN A 56 -14.94 -5.87 1.58
CA GLN A 56 -15.11 -5.18 0.31
C GLN A 56 -13.76 -4.95 -0.34
N GLU A 57 -13.78 -4.97 -1.66
CA GLU A 57 -12.61 -4.65 -2.45
C GLU A 57 -12.52 -3.14 -2.64
N THR A 58 -11.33 -2.61 -2.41
CA THR A 58 -11.00 -1.20 -2.65
C THR A 58 -9.88 -1.11 -3.67
N MET A 59 -9.95 -0.10 -4.54
CA MET A 59 -8.86 0.22 -5.45
C MET A 59 -7.63 0.69 -4.65
N ASP A 60 -6.49 0.04 -4.90
CA ASP A 60 -5.20 0.38 -4.31
C ASP A 60 -4.40 1.30 -5.23
N ILE A 61 -4.33 0.97 -6.52
CA ILE A 61 -3.63 1.74 -7.55
C ILE A 61 -4.48 1.73 -8.83
N PRO A 62 -4.87 2.89 -9.39
CA PRO A 62 -5.60 2.93 -10.65
C PRO A 62 -4.74 2.45 -11.82
N GLY A 63 -5.33 1.74 -12.78
CA GLY A 63 -4.61 1.25 -13.96
C GLY A 63 -4.09 2.36 -14.87
N GLU A 64 -4.73 3.54 -14.85
CA GLU A 64 -4.23 4.75 -15.49
C GLU A 64 -3.70 5.72 -14.42
N LEU A 65 -2.40 6.00 -14.49
CA LEU A 65 -1.71 6.83 -13.50
C LEU A 65 -1.71 8.30 -13.94
N LYS A 66 -2.38 9.15 -13.17
CA LYS A 66 -2.42 10.61 -13.39
C LYS A 66 -2.30 11.36 -12.07
N VAL A 67 -1.37 12.31 -11.99
CA VAL A 67 -1.24 13.18 -10.81
C VAL A 67 -2.55 13.93 -10.56
N GLY A 68 -3.00 13.94 -9.31
CA GLY A 68 -4.27 14.52 -8.88
C GLY A 68 -5.47 13.59 -9.00
N LEU A 69 -5.34 12.43 -9.67
CA LEU A 69 -6.39 11.41 -9.66
C LEU A 69 -6.64 10.94 -8.23
N ALA A 70 -7.90 10.95 -7.81
CA ALA A 70 -8.31 10.63 -6.47
C ALA A 70 -9.51 9.68 -6.46
N TRP A 71 -9.60 8.85 -5.43
CA TRP A 71 -10.71 7.93 -5.19
C TRP A 71 -10.93 7.74 -3.69
N ILE A 72 -12.05 7.11 -3.35
CA ILE A 72 -12.41 6.81 -1.97
C ILE A 72 -12.44 5.28 -1.82
N SER A 73 -12.07 4.78 -0.65
CA SER A 73 -12.25 3.37 -0.32
C SER A 73 -13.72 2.97 -0.43
N SER A 74 -13.97 1.69 -0.71
CA SER A 74 -15.33 1.19 -0.91
C SER A 74 -16.23 1.40 0.32
N ASP A 75 -15.64 1.44 1.51
CA ASP A 75 -16.32 1.70 2.77
C ASP A 75 -16.34 3.19 3.19
N GLY A 76 -15.82 4.09 2.35
CA GLY A 76 -15.82 5.52 2.59
C GLY A 76 -14.79 6.01 3.62
N ALA A 77 -13.99 5.13 4.21
CA ALA A 77 -13.12 5.47 5.33
C ALA A 77 -11.85 6.22 4.92
N TRP A 78 -11.34 6.00 3.71
CA TRP A 78 -10.09 6.56 3.23
C TRP A 78 -10.26 7.25 1.89
N LYS A 79 -9.61 8.41 1.74
CA LYS A 79 -9.43 9.09 0.46
C LYS A 79 -8.00 8.92 0.01
N TYR A 80 -7.83 8.55 -1.25
CA TYR A 80 -6.54 8.35 -1.89
C TYR A 80 -6.35 9.35 -3.02
N MET A 81 -5.11 9.78 -3.26
CA MET A 81 -4.75 10.67 -4.36
C MET A 81 -3.33 10.40 -4.85
N ILE A 82 -3.15 10.30 -6.17
CA ILE A 82 -1.80 10.29 -6.77
C ILE A 82 -1.16 11.67 -6.60
N LYS A 83 -0.08 11.73 -5.83
CA LYS A 83 0.71 12.95 -5.58
C LYS A 83 1.86 13.11 -6.56
N SER A 84 2.54 12.02 -6.90
CA SER A 84 3.70 12.03 -7.77
C SER A 84 3.84 10.69 -8.49
N LEU A 85 4.49 10.71 -9.66
CA LEU A 85 4.84 9.53 -10.45
C LEU A 85 6.36 9.29 -10.52
N SER A 86 7.16 10.18 -9.93
CA SER A 86 8.62 10.19 -10.11
C SER A 86 9.36 10.71 -8.88
N GLU A 87 8.85 10.41 -7.68
CA GLU A 87 9.55 10.79 -6.44
C GLU A 87 10.66 9.79 -6.10
N THR A 88 11.56 10.20 -5.20
CA THR A 88 12.58 9.34 -4.62
C THR A 88 12.29 9.09 -3.16
N LEU A 89 12.33 7.82 -2.74
CA LEU A 89 12.30 7.42 -1.34
C LEU A 89 13.70 6.95 -0.92
N SER A 90 14.38 7.76 -0.11
CA SER A 90 15.59 7.34 0.59
C SER A 90 15.22 6.62 1.89
N THR A 91 15.88 5.49 2.14
CA THR A 91 15.67 4.63 3.31
C THR A 91 17.03 4.18 3.85
N PRO A 92 17.11 3.69 5.10
CA PRO A 92 18.32 3.03 5.56
C PRO A 92 18.74 1.88 4.63
N GLY A 93 19.91 2.00 4.02
CA GLY A 93 20.50 0.98 3.15
C GLY A 93 19.98 0.93 1.70
N ASN A 94 18.93 1.68 1.34
CA ASN A 94 18.36 1.67 -0.01
C ASN A 94 17.87 3.04 -0.48
N LYS A 95 17.82 3.22 -1.80
CA LYS A 95 17.21 4.39 -2.45
C LYS A 95 16.29 3.89 -3.57
N PHE A 96 15.01 4.21 -3.46
CA PHE A 96 14.00 3.88 -4.46
C PHE A 96 13.73 5.11 -5.33
N GLU A 97 13.95 4.98 -6.63
CA GLU A 97 13.74 6.04 -7.62
C GLU A 97 12.47 5.77 -8.43
N ASN A 98 11.91 6.82 -9.04
CA ASN A 98 10.69 6.75 -9.85
C ASN A 98 9.50 6.16 -9.10
N CYS A 99 9.35 6.53 -7.82
CA CYS A 99 8.24 6.06 -6.99
C CYS A 99 6.93 6.75 -7.41
N LEU A 100 5.89 5.93 -7.54
CA LEU A 100 4.51 6.37 -7.44
C LEU A 100 4.23 6.73 -5.98
N VAL A 101 3.67 7.91 -5.74
CA VAL A 101 3.28 8.36 -4.41
C VAL A 101 1.78 8.57 -4.34
N ILE A 102 1.13 7.84 -3.44
CA ILE A 102 -0.29 7.98 -3.15
C ILE A 102 -0.43 8.57 -1.75
N LYS A 103 -1.10 9.73 -1.64
CA LYS A 103 -1.55 10.26 -0.35
C LYS A 103 -2.80 9.50 0.08
N ALA A 104 -2.81 8.97 1.30
CA ALA A 104 -3.97 8.36 1.93
C ALA A 104 -4.40 9.21 3.13
N GLU A 105 -5.67 9.58 3.19
CA GLU A 105 -6.24 10.43 4.25
C GLU A 105 -7.48 9.77 4.85
N GLN A 106 -7.57 9.72 6.18
CA GLN A 106 -8.79 9.28 6.85
C GLN A 106 -9.92 10.28 6.62
N VAL A 107 -11.06 9.81 6.14
CA VAL A 107 -12.27 10.63 5.96
C VAL A 107 -13.23 10.44 7.12
N THR A 108 -13.11 9.30 7.82
CA THR A 108 -13.95 8.94 8.97
C THR A 108 -13.08 8.49 10.14
N GLY A 109 -13.68 8.32 11.33
CA GLY A 109 -13.00 7.78 12.51
C GLY A 109 -12.93 6.25 12.57
N ARG A 110 -13.09 5.54 11.45
CA ARG A 110 -13.11 4.06 11.41
C ARG A 110 -11.80 3.46 11.94
N ASP A 111 -10.67 4.04 11.56
CA ASP A 111 -9.32 3.59 11.90
C ASP A 111 -8.64 4.64 12.80
N LYS A 112 -9.35 5.12 13.84
CA LYS A 112 -8.91 6.19 14.75
C LYS A 112 -7.57 5.94 15.47
N GLU A 113 -7.14 4.67 15.50
CA GLU A 113 -5.83 4.25 16.01
C GLU A 113 -4.67 4.56 15.05
N LYS A 114 -4.98 4.80 13.76
CA LYS A 114 -4.02 5.14 12.72
C LYS A 114 -3.85 6.66 12.59
N LEU A 115 -2.79 7.08 11.92
CA LEU A 115 -2.53 8.49 11.64
C LEU A 115 -3.51 9.02 10.59
N GLN A 116 -3.73 10.33 10.63
CA GLN A 116 -4.67 11.02 9.74
C GLN A 116 -4.26 10.94 8.27
N THR A 117 -2.95 11.03 7.99
CA THR A 117 -2.40 11.12 6.63
C THR A 117 -1.14 10.28 6.48
N TYR A 118 -1.05 9.57 5.36
CA TYR A 118 0.15 8.86 4.91
C TYR A 118 0.51 9.24 3.48
N TYR A 119 1.79 9.19 3.16
CA TYR A 119 2.32 9.23 1.79
C TYR A 119 2.94 7.86 1.49
N ILE A 120 2.26 7.09 0.66
CA ILE A 120 2.54 5.69 0.38
C ILE A 120 3.35 5.62 -0.92
N TYR A 121 4.52 4.99 -0.88
CA TYR A 121 5.46 4.90 -1.99
C TYR A 121 5.42 3.50 -2.60
N TYR A 122 5.31 3.45 -3.92
CA TYR A 122 5.33 2.22 -4.71
C TYR A 122 6.38 2.30 -5.81
N VAL A 123 7.04 1.18 -6.08
CA VAL A 123 7.96 1.00 -7.22
C VAL A 123 7.38 -0.06 -8.13
N LYS A 124 7.47 0.17 -9.44
CA LYS A 124 7.04 -0.80 -10.46
C LYS A 124 7.73 -2.15 -10.23
N ASP A 125 6.99 -3.25 -10.39
CA ASP A 125 7.47 -4.64 -10.24
C ASP A 125 7.90 -5.06 -8.82
N ILE A 126 7.97 -4.13 -7.86
CA ILE A 126 8.20 -4.41 -6.43
C ILE A 126 6.91 -4.25 -5.62
N GLY A 127 6.14 -3.20 -5.90
CA GLY A 127 4.96 -2.80 -5.13
C GLY A 127 5.31 -1.78 -4.05
N TYR A 128 4.67 -1.88 -2.88
CA TYR A 128 4.86 -0.94 -1.78
C TYR A 128 6.28 -1.03 -1.21
N VAL A 129 7.00 0.10 -1.21
CA VAL A 129 8.39 0.17 -0.72
C VAL A 129 8.54 0.99 0.55
N GLY A 130 7.51 1.70 0.98
CA GLY A 130 7.53 2.44 2.23
C GLY A 130 6.49 3.56 2.32
N SER A 131 6.44 4.19 3.47
CA SER A 131 5.55 5.33 3.72
C SER A 131 6.22 6.41 4.54
N LYS A 132 5.81 7.64 4.24
CA LYS A 132 6.12 8.82 5.04
C LYS A 132 4.86 9.36 5.69
N VAL A 133 5.08 10.10 6.77
CA VAL A 133 4.13 10.99 7.42
C VAL A 133 4.77 12.38 7.49
N GLU A 134 4.08 13.38 8.02
CA GLU A 134 4.60 14.76 8.06
C GLU A 134 5.97 14.86 8.75
N GLN A 135 6.22 14.02 9.75
CA GLN A 135 7.46 13.99 10.54
C GLN A 135 8.60 13.19 9.87
N GLY A 136 8.38 12.61 8.67
CA GLY A 136 9.41 11.90 7.92
C GLY A 136 9.06 10.44 7.61
N LEU A 137 10.10 9.62 7.44
CA LEU A 137 9.96 8.19 7.13
C LEU A 137 9.32 7.46 8.31
N MET A 138 8.32 6.63 8.03
CA MET A 138 7.65 5.81 9.03
C MET A 138 8.01 4.34 8.88
N ALA A 139 7.80 3.80 7.68
CA ALA A 139 8.06 2.41 7.37
C ALA A 139 8.73 2.25 6.01
N TYR A 140 9.65 1.29 5.87
CA TYR A 140 10.33 1.03 4.61
C TYR A 140 10.62 -0.46 4.38
N LEU A 141 10.67 -0.83 3.10
CA LEU A 141 10.95 -2.20 2.67
C LEU A 141 12.43 -2.49 2.84
N GLU A 142 12.75 -3.47 3.69
CA GLU A 142 14.10 -4.01 3.82
C GLU A 142 14.32 -5.15 2.81
N LYS A 143 13.31 -6.00 2.63
CA LYS A 143 13.38 -7.16 1.75
C LYS A 143 12.01 -7.59 1.27
N TRP A 144 11.92 -8.01 0.01
CA TRP A 144 10.73 -8.70 -0.50
C TRP A 144 11.14 -10.02 -1.16
N GLU A 145 10.29 -11.03 -1.01
CA GLU A 145 10.48 -12.36 -1.59
C GLU A 145 9.20 -12.83 -2.26
N LEU A 146 9.34 -13.40 -3.46
CA LEU A 146 8.27 -14.12 -4.13
C LEU A 146 8.40 -15.62 -3.83
N LYS A 147 7.34 -16.21 -3.28
CA LYS A 147 7.23 -17.65 -2.99
C LYS A 147 6.29 -18.36 -3.95
#